data_AF-A0A7K5IBN3-F1
#
_entry.id   AF-A0A7K5IBN3-F1
#
_cell.length_a   1.000
_cell.length_b   1.000
_cell.length_c   1.000
_cell.angle_alpha   90.00
_cell.angle_beta   90.00
_cell.angle_gamma   90.00
#
_symmetry.space_group_name_H-M   'P 1'
#
loop_
_entity.id
_entity.type
_entity.pdbx_description
1 polymer ?
#
loop_
_entity_poly.entity_id
_entity_poly.type
_entity_poly.pdbx_seq_one_letter_code
_entity_poly.pdbx_strand_id
1 'polypeptide(L)'
;QDLVGSGALVGIANKYGETPLDKAKPPLRELLKGRGREGPTPTLPRRLRRAAPAATSPPSPERAEKLGQSLTKIPYKDTFWKGTTRTRPRNGTLNKLAGIDFKQLSLSQKLNENQSGELWKGRWQGNDIVIKMLKIRDWTTRKSRDFNEEYPKLRIFSHPNVLPVLGACQAPPAPHPIVISHWMPHGSLYNVLHEGTNFVVDQIQAVKFAFDIARGMAFLHTLEPLIPRHHLNSRGVMIDEDMTARISMADVKFSFQCPGRMYAPAWVAPEALQKKPEEINRRSADMWSFAVLLWELVTREVPFADLSNMEIGMKVRAGG
;
A
#
# COMPACT_ATOMS: atom_id res chain seq x y z
N GLN A 1 -29.67 -7.58 -3.73
CA GLN A 1 -29.65 -8.97 -4.23
C GLN A 1 -28.39 -9.15 -5.06
N ASP A 2 -28.16 -8.29 -6.05
CA ASP A 2 -26.90 -8.23 -6.83
C ASP A 2 -25.65 -8.03 -5.96
N LEU A 3 -25.67 -7.09 -5.01
CA LEU A 3 -24.52 -6.87 -4.12
C LEU A 3 -24.12 -8.13 -3.34
N VAL A 4 -25.08 -8.87 -2.80
CA VAL A 4 -24.82 -10.11 -2.06
C VAL A 4 -24.43 -11.25 -3.01
N GLY A 5 -25.04 -11.30 -4.21
CA GLY A 5 -24.67 -12.24 -5.26
C GLY A 5 -23.26 -12.01 -5.81
N SER A 6 -22.74 -10.79 -5.70
CA SER A 6 -21.38 -10.39 -6.07
C SER A 6 -20.40 -10.37 -4.89
N GLY A 7 -20.74 -10.99 -3.76
CA GLY A 7 -19.82 -11.17 -2.63
C GLY A 7 -19.75 -10.02 -1.61
N ALA A 8 -20.65 -9.02 -1.68
CA ALA A 8 -20.67 -7.95 -0.69
C ALA A 8 -21.06 -8.47 0.71
N LEU A 9 -20.29 -8.05 1.72
CA LEU A 9 -20.52 -8.40 3.12
C LEU A 9 -21.74 -7.65 3.66
N VAL A 10 -22.77 -8.39 4.06
CA VAL A 10 -24.04 -7.85 4.56
C VAL A 10 -23.87 -7.08 5.88
N GLY A 11 -22.82 -7.39 6.66
CA GLY A 11 -22.53 -6.77 7.94
C GLY A 11 -21.84 -5.40 7.88
N ILE A 12 -21.36 -4.94 6.72
CA ILE A 12 -20.61 -3.67 6.63
C ILE A 12 -21.57 -2.48 6.68
N ALA A 13 -21.39 -1.60 7.66
CA ALA A 13 -22.12 -0.34 7.73
C ALA A 13 -21.47 0.77 6.87
N ASN A 14 -22.29 1.70 6.36
CA ASN A 14 -21.85 2.94 5.73
C ASN A 14 -21.56 4.04 6.79
N LYS A 15 -21.12 5.23 6.36
CA LYS A 15 -20.82 6.37 7.25
C LYS A 15 -21.94 6.85 8.17
N TYR A 16 -23.16 6.43 7.91
CA TYR A 16 -24.34 6.72 8.73
C TYR A 16 -24.70 5.55 9.64
N GLY A 17 -23.85 4.52 9.72
CA GLY A 17 -24.10 3.31 10.50
C GLY A 17 -25.14 2.37 9.87
N GLU A 18 -25.50 2.56 8.60
CA GLU A 18 -26.53 1.77 7.92
C GLU A 18 -25.88 0.62 7.15
N THR A 19 -26.38 -0.61 7.32
CA THR A 19 -25.97 -1.77 6.54
C THR A 19 -26.72 -1.84 5.19
N PRO A 20 -26.28 -2.66 4.22
CA PRO A 20 -27.07 -2.99 3.04
C PRO A 20 -28.51 -3.43 3.36
N LEU A 21 -28.72 -4.05 4.53
CA LEU A 21 -30.03 -4.47 5.03
C LEU A 21 -30.91 -3.28 5.48
N ASP A 22 -30.31 -2.23 6.02
CA ASP A 22 -31.02 -1.01 6.46
C ASP A 22 -31.49 -0.14 5.29
N LYS A 23 -30.77 -0.22 4.15
CA LYS A 23 -31.15 0.45 2.89
C LYS A 23 -32.13 -0.36 2.03
N ALA A 24 -32.51 -1.56 2.45
CA ALA A 24 -33.50 -2.38 1.75
C ALA A 24 -34.89 -1.69 1.76
N LYS A 25 -35.63 -1.82 0.66
CA LYS A 25 -37.02 -1.30 0.58
C LYS A 25 -37.87 -1.84 1.73
N PRO A 26 -38.83 -1.07 2.28
CA PRO A 26 -39.60 -1.45 3.47
C PRO A 26 -40.19 -2.88 3.44
N PRO A 27 -40.79 -3.36 2.33
CA PRO A 27 -41.33 -4.73 2.26
C PRO A 27 -40.25 -5.81 2.43
N LEU A 28 -39.05 -5.55 1.90
CA LEU A 28 -37.91 -6.48 1.97
C LEU A 28 -37.29 -6.46 3.37
N ARG A 29 -37.24 -5.28 4.01
CA ARG A 29 -36.73 -5.11 5.37
C ARG A 29 -37.58 -5.86 6.40
N GLU A 30 -38.90 -5.80 6.29
CA GLU A 30 -39.79 -6.53 7.21
C GLU A 30 -39.73 -8.04 7.02
N LEU A 31 -39.63 -8.51 5.77
CA LEU A 31 -39.54 -9.93 5.44
C LEU A 31 -38.24 -10.57 5.98
N LEU A 32 -37.14 -9.80 6.04
CA LEU A 32 -35.84 -10.23 6.56
C LEU A 32 -35.72 -10.10 8.08
N LYS A 33 -36.51 -9.21 8.72
CA LYS A 33 -36.59 -9.09 10.19
C LYS A 33 -37.60 -10.04 10.83
N GLY A 34 -38.66 -10.40 10.11
CA GLY A 34 -39.84 -11.10 10.64
C GLY A 34 -39.71 -12.61 10.82
N ARG A 35 -38.65 -13.27 10.31
CA ARG A 35 -38.52 -14.74 10.41
C ARG A 35 -37.91 -15.28 11.73
N GLY A 36 -37.72 -14.42 12.73
CA GLY A 36 -37.34 -14.84 14.09
C GLY A 36 -38.50 -15.30 14.99
N ARG A 37 -39.74 -15.37 14.51
CA ARG A 37 -40.88 -15.91 15.26
C ARG A 37 -41.74 -16.78 14.36
N GLU A 38 -41.94 -18.02 14.77
CA GLU A 38 -42.82 -19.00 14.11
C GLU A 38 -44.25 -18.45 14.00
N GLY A 39 -44.81 -18.46 12.78
CA GLY A 39 -46.18 -18.07 12.49
C GLY A 39 -46.48 -18.18 10.99
N PRO A 40 -47.73 -18.49 10.59
CA PRO A 40 -48.04 -18.88 9.22
C PRO A 40 -47.93 -17.71 8.23
N THR A 41 -47.38 -18.02 7.05
CA THR A 41 -47.11 -17.13 5.92
C THR A 41 -48.33 -16.28 5.51
N PRO A 42 -48.25 -14.94 5.46
CA PRO A 42 -49.31 -14.14 4.87
C PRO A 42 -49.25 -14.20 3.34
N THR A 43 -50.39 -14.48 2.70
CA THR A 43 -50.55 -14.46 1.24
C THR A 43 -50.52 -13.04 0.68
N LEU A 44 -49.73 -12.83 -0.38
CA LEU A 44 -49.59 -11.54 -1.09
C LEU A 44 -50.91 -11.08 -1.77
N PRO A 45 -51.24 -9.78 -1.76
CA PRO A 45 -52.40 -9.24 -2.47
C PRO A 45 -52.32 -9.41 -3.99
N ARG A 46 -53.46 -9.69 -4.61
CA ARG A 46 -53.68 -10.06 -6.04
C ARG A 46 -53.12 -9.08 -7.09
N ARG A 47 -52.67 -7.87 -6.73
CA ARG A 47 -52.22 -6.83 -7.68
C ARG A 47 -50.75 -6.90 -8.10
N LEU A 48 -49.95 -7.83 -7.58
CA LEU A 48 -48.52 -7.98 -7.93
C LEU A 48 -48.21 -9.20 -8.80
N ARG A 49 -49.22 -9.81 -9.45
CA ARG A 49 -49.07 -11.09 -10.16
C ARG A 49 -48.67 -11.02 -11.65
N ARG A 50 -48.29 -9.85 -12.19
CA ARG A 50 -47.77 -9.76 -13.58
C ARG A 50 -46.31 -9.35 -13.60
N ALA A 51 -45.52 -10.21 -14.24
CA ALA A 51 -44.09 -10.15 -14.53
C ALA A 51 -43.13 -10.40 -13.34
N ALA A 52 -43.02 -11.67 -12.93
CA ALA A 52 -41.81 -12.18 -12.29
C ALA A 52 -41.45 -13.52 -12.95
N PRO A 53 -40.26 -13.68 -13.55
CA PRO A 53 -39.75 -14.99 -13.93
C PRO A 53 -39.49 -15.82 -12.67
N ALA A 54 -39.52 -17.14 -12.83
CA ALA A 54 -39.50 -18.18 -11.79
C ALA A 54 -38.78 -17.78 -10.48
N ALA A 55 -39.53 -17.87 -9.39
CA ALA A 55 -39.08 -17.58 -8.03
C ALA A 55 -37.87 -18.44 -7.64
N THR A 56 -36.68 -17.85 -7.70
CA THR A 56 -35.57 -18.24 -6.84
C THR A 56 -35.70 -17.41 -5.55
N SER A 57 -35.72 -18.11 -4.42
CA SER A 57 -35.90 -17.60 -3.05
C SER A 57 -35.17 -16.28 -2.76
N PRO A 58 -35.75 -15.36 -1.95
CA PRO A 58 -35.13 -14.08 -1.62
C PRO A 58 -33.80 -14.25 -0.87
N PRO A 59 -32.89 -13.26 -0.91
CA PRO A 59 -31.61 -13.32 -0.21
C PRO A 59 -31.86 -13.13 1.29
N SER A 60 -32.03 -14.23 2.04
CA SER A 60 -32.16 -14.20 3.50
C SER A 60 -30.78 -14.11 4.19
N PRO A 61 -30.70 -13.56 5.42
CA PRO A 61 -29.52 -13.66 6.30
C PRO A 61 -28.98 -15.10 6.40
N GLU A 62 -29.87 -16.09 6.35
CA GLU A 62 -29.53 -17.52 6.33
C GLU A 62 -28.66 -17.92 5.14
N ARG A 63 -28.78 -17.24 3.98
CA ARG A 63 -27.93 -17.50 2.81
C ARG A 63 -26.54 -16.90 2.99
N ALA A 64 -26.43 -15.75 3.66
CA ALA A 64 -25.15 -15.16 4.02
C ALA A 64 -24.42 -16.04 5.07
N GLU A 65 -25.15 -16.56 6.06
CA GLU A 65 -24.62 -17.54 7.02
C GLU A 65 -24.21 -18.86 6.33
N LYS A 66 -25.03 -19.40 5.42
CA LYS A 66 -24.66 -20.60 4.62
C LYS A 66 -23.45 -20.38 3.71
N LEU A 67 -23.15 -19.13 3.34
CA LEU A 67 -21.95 -18.73 2.60
C LEU A 67 -20.77 -18.36 3.53
N GLY A 68 -20.89 -18.62 4.84
CA GLY A 68 -19.83 -18.37 5.83
C GLY A 68 -19.64 -16.91 6.24
N GLN A 69 -20.58 -16.02 5.90
CA GLN A 69 -20.50 -14.61 6.28
C GLN A 69 -21.02 -14.40 7.70
N SER A 70 -20.27 -13.63 8.50
CA SER A 70 -20.73 -13.17 9.80
C SER A 70 -21.77 -12.06 9.66
N LEU A 71 -22.90 -12.18 10.37
CA LEU A 71 -23.93 -11.15 10.49
C LEU A 71 -23.57 -10.05 11.51
N THR A 72 -22.42 -10.17 12.18
CA THR A 72 -21.93 -9.12 13.09
C THR A 72 -21.77 -7.81 12.34
N LYS A 73 -22.42 -6.76 12.85
CA LYS A 73 -22.32 -5.41 12.27
C LYS A 73 -20.89 -4.89 12.38
N ILE A 74 -20.22 -4.74 11.26
CA ILE A 74 -18.91 -4.12 11.15
C ILE A 74 -19.15 -2.61 11.04
N PRO A 75 -18.77 -1.81 12.06
CA PRO A 75 -18.98 -0.38 12.03
C PRO A 75 -18.18 0.23 10.88
N TYR A 76 -18.76 1.23 10.23
CA TYR A 76 -18.02 2.06 9.29
C TYR A 76 -16.86 2.72 10.02
N LYS A 77 -15.64 2.39 9.60
CA LYS A 77 -14.48 3.18 9.97
C LYS A 77 -14.43 4.36 9.02
N ASP A 78 -14.64 5.54 9.57
CA ASP A 78 -14.40 6.78 8.86
C ASP A 78 -12.92 6.80 8.45
N THR A 79 -12.64 6.49 7.18
CA THR A 79 -11.32 6.68 6.58
C THR A 79 -11.05 8.16 6.31
N PHE A 80 -11.82 9.06 6.93
CA PHE A 80 -11.47 10.46 7.04
C PHE A 80 -10.16 10.61 7.81
N TRP A 81 -9.12 10.82 7.02
CA TRP A 81 -7.71 11.05 7.29
C TRP A 81 -7.35 12.20 8.26
N LYS A 82 -8.25 12.58 9.16
CA LYS A 82 -7.97 13.55 10.22
C LYS A 82 -7.38 12.91 11.50
N GLY A 83 -7.14 11.59 11.50
CA GLY A 83 -6.87 10.83 12.73
C GLY A 83 -5.68 9.88 12.75
N THR A 84 -4.73 9.88 11.80
CA THR A 84 -3.48 9.13 12.01
C THR A 84 -2.52 9.91 12.92
N THR A 85 -2.80 9.86 14.22
CA THR A 85 -1.78 9.95 15.27
C THR A 85 -0.71 8.86 15.18
N ARG A 86 -0.83 7.91 14.22
CA ARG A 86 0.28 7.03 13.81
C ARG A 86 1.25 7.77 12.88
N THR A 87 0.79 8.49 11.86
CA THR A 87 1.70 9.17 10.92
C THR A 87 2.33 10.45 11.46
N ARG A 88 1.76 11.07 12.50
CA ARG A 88 2.42 12.18 13.22
C ARG A 88 3.03 11.68 14.54
N PRO A 89 4.33 11.91 14.79
CA PRO A 89 4.86 11.73 16.14
C PRO A 89 4.04 12.58 17.12
N ARG A 90 3.61 11.98 18.24
CA ARG A 90 2.74 12.62 19.25
C ARG A 90 3.30 13.92 19.83
N ASN A 91 4.62 14.13 19.71
CA ASN A 91 5.30 15.37 20.09
C ASN A 91 5.61 16.22 18.85
N GLY A 92 4.68 17.14 18.53
CA GLY A 92 4.84 18.15 17.47
C GLY A 92 5.91 19.23 17.75
N THR A 93 6.62 19.14 18.87
CA THR A 93 7.71 20.04 19.31
C THR A 93 9.12 19.54 18.99
N LEU A 94 9.27 18.33 18.47
CA LEU A 94 10.56 17.90 17.91
C LEU A 94 10.80 18.67 16.61
N ASN A 95 11.78 19.56 16.66
CA ASN A 95 12.30 20.36 15.55
C ASN A 95 12.14 19.56 14.24
N LYS A 96 11.34 20.04 13.27
CA LYS A 96 11.08 19.33 12.00
C LYS A 96 12.37 19.01 11.21
N LEU A 97 13.52 19.52 11.67
CA LEU A 97 14.84 19.38 11.09
C LEU A 97 15.84 18.65 12.00
N ALA A 98 15.54 18.46 13.30
CA ALA A 98 16.43 17.72 14.18
C ALA A 98 16.29 16.22 13.89
N GLY A 99 17.40 15.57 13.53
CA GLY A 99 17.46 14.13 13.32
C GLY A 99 17.03 13.36 14.57
N ILE A 100 16.70 12.09 14.40
CA ILE A 100 16.39 11.17 15.49
C ILE A 100 17.71 10.70 16.11
N ASP A 101 17.82 10.76 17.43
CA ASP A 101 18.97 10.20 18.15
C ASP A 101 18.92 8.66 18.05
N PHE A 102 20.01 8.08 17.54
CA PHE A 102 20.16 6.63 17.38
C PHE A 102 19.95 5.88 18.70
N LYS A 103 20.34 6.47 19.84
CA LYS A 103 20.19 5.84 21.17
C LYS A 103 18.74 5.64 21.59
N GLN A 104 17.79 6.35 20.97
CA GLN A 104 16.36 6.20 21.23
C GLN A 104 15.73 5.04 20.44
N LEU A 105 16.48 4.42 19.52
CA LEU A 105 15.98 3.31 18.72
C LEU A 105 16.24 1.99 19.44
N SER A 106 15.21 1.16 19.49
CA SER A 106 15.35 -0.23 19.91
C SER A 106 15.25 -1.14 18.68
N LEU A 107 16.33 -1.85 18.38
CA LEU A 107 16.35 -2.85 17.32
C LEU A 107 15.83 -4.17 17.91
N SER A 108 14.89 -4.82 17.23
CA SER A 108 14.33 -6.10 17.70
C SER A 108 14.73 -7.27 16.80
N GLN A 109 14.42 -7.19 15.51
CA GLN A 109 14.62 -8.30 14.56
C GLN A 109 15.24 -7.79 13.27
N LYS A 110 16.34 -8.43 12.83
CA LYS A 110 16.90 -8.19 11.49
C LYS A 110 15.96 -8.82 10.45
N LEU A 111 15.45 -7.99 9.54
CA LEU A 111 14.50 -8.39 8.51
C LEU A 111 15.20 -8.78 7.21
N ASN A 112 16.22 -8.01 6.81
CA ASN A 112 16.93 -8.21 5.55
C ASN A 112 18.33 -7.57 5.63
N GLU A 113 19.28 -8.10 4.85
CA GLU A 113 20.53 -7.42 4.51
C GLU A 113 20.77 -7.56 3.02
N ASN A 114 21.05 -6.42 2.38
CA ASN A 114 21.36 -6.38 0.97
C ASN A 114 22.42 -5.30 0.67
N GLN A 115 22.71 -5.07 -0.59
CA GLN A 115 23.68 -4.07 -1.04
C GLN A 115 23.41 -2.64 -0.55
N SER A 116 22.16 -2.30 -0.22
CA SER A 116 21.80 -0.99 0.33
C SER A 116 22.12 -0.88 1.81
N GLY A 117 22.31 -2.00 2.50
CA GLY A 117 22.58 -2.12 3.92
C GLY A 117 21.60 -3.05 4.62
N GLU A 118 21.32 -2.77 5.88
CA GLU A 118 20.53 -3.63 6.75
C GLU A 118 19.15 -3.03 7.01
N LEU A 119 18.15 -3.90 7.11
CA LEU A 119 16.79 -3.55 7.46
C LEU A 119 16.42 -4.27 8.76
N TRP A 120 15.99 -3.51 9.75
CA TRP A 120 15.60 -4.01 11.06
C TRP A 120 14.17 -3.61 11.40
N LYS A 121 13.43 -4.48 12.06
CA LYS A 121 12.25 -4.10 12.84
C LYS A 121 12.72 -3.54 14.17
N GLY A 122 11.98 -2.56 14.70
CA GLY A 122 12.30 -1.94 15.97
C GLY A 122 11.17 -1.13 16.55
N ARG A 123 11.45 -0.43 17.65
CA ARG A 123 10.53 0.54 18.26
C ARG A 123 11.21 1.88 18.51
N TRP A 124 10.44 2.96 18.33
CA TRP A 124 10.81 4.33 18.67
C TRP A 124 9.59 5.09 19.19
N GLN A 125 9.72 5.71 20.37
CA GLN A 125 8.65 6.46 21.04
C GLN A 125 7.31 5.68 21.13
N GLY A 126 7.39 4.36 21.37
CA GLY A 126 6.23 3.48 21.48
C GLY A 126 5.61 3.05 20.15
N ASN A 127 6.17 3.45 19.00
CA ASN A 127 5.70 3.04 17.67
C ASN A 127 6.57 1.93 17.11
N ASP A 128 5.96 0.94 16.46
CA ASP A 128 6.66 -0.06 15.67
C ASP A 128 7.16 0.57 14.36
N ILE A 129 8.45 0.38 14.10
CA ILE A 129 9.16 1.01 12.99
C ILE A 129 10.03 0.00 12.24
N VAL A 130 10.39 0.40 11.02
CA VAL A 130 11.48 -0.18 10.25
C VAL A 130 12.67 0.78 10.29
N ILE A 131 13.85 0.25 10.58
CA ILE A 131 15.12 0.95 10.68
C ILE A 131 15.99 0.47 9.53
N LYS A 132 16.20 1.34 8.54
CA LYS A 132 17.04 1.07 7.37
C LYS A 132 18.40 1.70 7.57
N MET A 133 19.40 0.88 7.90
CA MET A 133 20.79 1.31 8.07
C MET A 133 21.51 1.23 6.74
N LEU A 134 21.94 2.37 6.20
CA LEU A 134 22.56 2.40 4.88
C LEU A 134 24.05 2.06 4.96
N LYS A 135 24.47 1.06 4.16
CA LYS A 135 25.88 0.66 4.06
C LYS A 135 26.55 1.40 2.91
N ILE A 136 27.28 2.47 3.24
CA ILE A 136 27.91 3.36 2.26
C ILE A 136 29.43 3.25 2.36
N ARG A 137 30.09 2.91 1.24
CA ARG A 137 31.56 2.97 1.14
C ARG A 137 32.03 4.43 1.14
N ASP A 138 33.17 4.68 1.77
CA ASP A 138 33.82 5.99 1.84
C ASP A 138 32.87 7.09 2.32
N TRP A 139 32.38 6.96 3.56
CA TRP A 139 31.50 7.96 4.17
C TRP A 139 32.26 9.26 4.42
N THR A 140 31.76 10.37 3.87
CA THR A 140 32.39 11.70 3.95
C THR A 140 31.43 12.75 4.48
N THR A 141 31.98 13.87 4.97
CA THR A 141 31.18 15.04 5.40
C THR A 141 30.25 15.54 4.30
N ARG A 142 30.68 15.46 3.03
CA ARG A 142 29.83 15.80 1.88
C ARG A 142 28.61 14.87 1.80
N LYS A 143 28.80 13.55 1.81
CA LYS A 143 27.69 12.58 1.77
C LYS A 143 26.76 12.73 2.98
N SER A 144 27.31 13.04 4.15
CA SER A 144 26.52 13.34 5.36
C SER A 144 25.64 14.57 5.18
N ARG A 145 26.20 15.67 4.66
CA ARG A 145 25.41 16.87 4.35
C ARG A 145 24.34 16.59 3.30
N ASP A 146 24.70 15.93 2.20
CA ASP A 146 23.77 15.60 1.12
C ASP A 146 22.62 14.71 1.64
N PHE A 147 22.89 13.74 2.53
CA PHE A 147 21.86 12.95 3.22
C PHE A 147 20.90 13.84 4.03
N ASN A 148 21.45 14.77 4.80
CA ASN A 148 20.69 15.70 5.65
C ASN A 148 19.84 16.69 4.86
N GLU A 149 20.22 17.02 3.64
CA GLU A 149 19.45 17.85 2.70
C GLU A 149 18.38 17.05 1.93
N GLU A 150 18.63 15.77 1.67
CA GLU A 150 17.74 14.91 0.86
C GLU A 150 16.61 14.27 1.68
N TYR A 151 16.88 13.72 2.87
CA TYR A 151 15.87 12.97 3.62
C TYR A 151 14.62 13.80 4.03
N PRO A 152 14.70 15.11 4.31
CA PRO A 152 13.51 15.88 4.69
C PRO A 152 12.44 15.90 3.59
N LYS A 153 12.84 15.81 2.32
CA LYS A 153 11.95 15.76 1.15
C LYS A 153 11.08 14.49 1.13
N LEU A 154 11.51 13.45 1.84
CA LEU A 154 10.86 12.14 1.93
C LEU A 154 9.82 12.08 3.07
N ARG A 155 9.69 13.15 3.87
CA ARG A 155 8.79 13.24 5.02
C ARG A 155 7.39 13.72 4.63
N ILE A 156 6.74 12.96 3.77
CA ILE A 156 5.46 13.34 3.14
C ILE A 156 4.27 12.75 3.93
N PHE A 157 3.66 13.56 4.78
CA PHE A 157 2.55 13.14 5.65
C PHE A 157 1.15 13.49 5.13
N SER A 158 1.06 14.08 3.94
CA SER A 158 -0.17 14.67 3.41
C SER A 158 -0.96 13.77 2.45
N HIS A 159 -0.54 12.52 2.22
CA HIS A 159 -1.23 11.61 1.32
C HIS A 159 -1.36 10.18 1.90
N PRO A 160 -2.54 9.54 1.78
CA PRO A 160 -2.79 8.20 2.33
C PRO A 160 -1.94 7.09 1.71
N ASN A 161 -1.78 7.12 0.39
CA ASN A 161 -1.04 6.12 -0.38
C ASN A 161 0.45 6.44 -0.53
N VAL A 162 0.99 7.30 0.34
CA VAL A 162 2.43 7.56 0.45
C VAL A 162 2.84 7.21 1.88
N LEU A 163 3.87 6.37 2.01
CA LEU A 163 4.45 5.99 3.29
C LEU A 163 5.66 6.90 3.57
N PRO A 164 5.54 7.87 4.50
CA PRO A 164 6.60 8.81 4.78
C PRO A 164 7.81 8.17 5.44
N VAL A 165 8.97 8.78 5.21
CA VAL A 165 10.07 8.72 6.17
C VAL A 165 9.65 9.50 7.43
N LEU A 166 9.69 8.85 8.59
CA LEU A 166 9.37 9.49 9.86
C LEU A 166 10.46 10.46 10.27
N GLY A 167 11.70 10.01 10.12
CA GLY A 167 12.91 10.76 10.36
C GLY A 167 14.14 9.94 9.99
N ALA A 168 15.30 10.48 10.32
CA ALA A 168 16.58 9.88 10.02
C ALA A 168 17.57 10.11 11.17
N CYS A 169 18.54 9.20 11.34
CA CYS A 169 19.69 9.43 12.21
C CYS A 169 20.87 9.90 11.36
N GLN A 170 21.43 11.05 11.74
CA GLN A 170 22.57 11.65 11.05
C GLN A 170 23.86 10.96 11.50
N ALA A 171 24.79 10.76 10.56
CA ALA A 171 26.10 10.17 10.83
C ALA A 171 27.22 11.16 10.45
N PRO A 172 28.01 11.67 11.41
CA PRO A 172 27.91 11.49 12.87
C PRO A 172 26.68 12.21 13.48
N PRO A 173 26.23 11.86 14.72
CA PRO A 173 26.86 10.93 15.67
C PRO A 173 26.43 9.47 15.55
N ALA A 174 25.44 9.13 14.72
CA ALA A 174 25.07 7.74 14.50
C ALA A 174 26.20 6.98 13.79
N PRO A 175 26.32 5.65 14.00
CA PRO A 175 27.36 4.84 13.34
C PRO A 175 27.18 4.77 11.82
N HIS A 176 25.93 4.86 11.35
CA HIS A 176 25.56 4.85 9.94
C HIS A 176 24.44 5.87 9.68
N PRO A 177 24.29 6.36 8.44
CA PRO A 177 23.09 7.10 8.06
C PRO A 177 21.89 6.14 8.05
N ILE A 178 20.84 6.50 8.79
CA ILE A 178 19.69 5.63 9.04
C ILE A 178 18.41 6.34 8.65
N VAL A 179 17.51 5.64 7.96
CA VAL A 179 16.16 6.10 7.63
C VAL A 179 15.14 5.27 8.39
N ILE A 180 14.12 5.94 8.96
CA ILE A 180 13.09 5.31 9.78
C ILE A 180 11.72 5.51 9.13
N SER A 181 10.93 4.44 9.05
CA SER A 181 9.53 4.47 8.60
C SER A 181 8.66 3.59 9.50
N HIS A 182 7.34 3.67 9.36
CA HIS A 182 6.43 2.77 10.08
C HIS A 182 6.61 1.33 9.64
N TRP A 183 6.46 0.40 10.60
CA TRP A 183 6.31 -1.01 10.30
C TRP A 183 5.00 -1.27 9.54
N MET A 184 5.11 -2.03 8.44
CA MET A 184 4.00 -2.45 7.59
C MET A 184 3.89 -3.98 7.72
N PRO A 185 2.84 -4.52 8.35
CA PRO A 185 2.81 -5.92 8.77
C PRO A 185 2.73 -6.92 7.62
N HIS A 186 2.22 -6.50 6.47
CA HIS A 186 2.17 -7.33 5.27
C HIS A 186 3.41 -7.16 4.38
N GLY A 187 4.37 -6.32 4.79
CA GLY A 187 5.59 -6.06 4.04
C GLY A 187 5.33 -5.30 2.74
N SER A 188 6.11 -5.61 1.71
CA SER A 188 5.97 -5.03 0.38
C SER A 188 4.90 -5.73 -0.44
N LEU A 189 4.41 -5.07 -1.49
CA LEU A 189 3.54 -5.68 -2.49
C LEU A 189 4.20 -6.91 -3.11
N TYR A 190 5.52 -6.89 -3.31
CA TYR A 190 6.29 -8.06 -3.76
C TYR A 190 6.14 -9.25 -2.80
N ASN A 191 6.23 -9.03 -1.47
CA ASN A 191 6.05 -10.10 -0.49
C ASN A 191 4.63 -10.68 -0.56
N VAL A 192 3.63 -9.80 -0.66
CA VAL A 192 2.22 -10.17 -0.73
C VAL A 192 1.90 -11.00 -1.98
N LEU A 193 2.47 -10.65 -3.14
CA LEU A 193 2.17 -11.33 -4.40
C LEU A 193 2.96 -12.63 -4.57
N HIS A 194 4.22 -12.68 -4.13
CA HIS A 194 5.16 -13.73 -4.56
C HIS A 194 5.73 -14.58 -3.44
N GLU A 195 5.81 -14.08 -2.21
CA GLU A 195 6.48 -14.77 -1.10
C GLU A 195 5.51 -15.41 -0.10
N GLY A 196 4.21 -15.36 -0.41
CA GLY A 196 3.16 -16.00 0.38
C GLY A 196 2.87 -15.22 1.66
N THR A 197 1.72 -14.55 1.68
CA THR A 197 1.08 -14.12 2.93
C THR A 197 -0.09 -15.04 3.23
N ASN A 198 -0.55 -15.09 4.48
CA ASN A 198 -1.69 -15.94 4.90
C ASN A 198 -3.04 -15.59 4.22
N PHE A 199 -3.06 -14.65 3.26
CA PHE A 199 -4.25 -14.24 2.53
C PHE A 199 -4.00 -14.29 1.02
N VAL A 200 -4.97 -14.82 0.28
CA VAL A 200 -4.96 -14.78 -1.19
C VAL A 200 -5.50 -13.43 -1.63
N VAL A 201 -4.69 -12.64 -2.32
CA VAL A 201 -5.15 -11.40 -2.96
C VAL A 201 -6.10 -11.79 -4.09
N ASP A 202 -7.38 -11.44 -3.97
CA ASP A 202 -8.34 -11.61 -5.06
C ASP A 202 -8.22 -10.49 -6.10
N GLN A 203 -8.99 -10.57 -7.19
CA GLN A 203 -8.93 -9.57 -8.25
C GLN A 203 -9.43 -8.19 -7.79
N ILE A 204 -10.37 -8.15 -6.85
CA ILE A 204 -10.91 -6.90 -6.30
C ILE A 204 -9.82 -6.17 -5.52
N GLN A 205 -9.08 -6.89 -4.68
CA GLN A 205 -7.96 -6.34 -3.92
C GLN A 205 -6.79 -5.94 -4.83
N ALA A 206 -6.53 -6.67 -5.91
CA ALA A 206 -5.54 -6.27 -6.92
C ALA A 206 -5.91 -4.93 -7.59
N VAL A 207 -7.19 -4.74 -7.96
CA VAL A 207 -7.68 -3.46 -8.49
C VAL A 207 -7.58 -2.34 -7.45
N LYS A 208 -7.86 -2.64 -6.17
CA LYS A 208 -7.66 -1.67 -5.08
C LYS A 208 -6.19 -1.27 -4.94
N PHE A 209 -5.25 -2.20 -5.01
CA PHE A 209 -3.82 -1.90 -4.98
C PHE A 209 -3.41 -1.00 -6.16
N ALA A 210 -3.83 -1.33 -7.38
CA ALA A 210 -3.58 -0.50 -8.54
C ALA A 210 -4.11 0.94 -8.36
N PHE A 211 -5.34 1.08 -7.85
CA PHE A 211 -5.95 2.38 -7.57
C PHE A 211 -5.19 3.18 -6.50
N ASP A 212 -4.83 2.52 -5.39
CA ASP A 212 -4.05 3.11 -4.31
C ASP A 212 -2.68 3.63 -4.80
N ILE A 213 -1.97 2.80 -5.57
CA ILE A 213 -0.67 3.16 -6.16
C ILE A 213 -0.81 4.33 -7.13
N ALA A 214 -1.83 4.29 -8.02
CA ALA A 214 -2.08 5.37 -8.97
C ALA A 214 -2.36 6.72 -8.26
N ARG A 215 -3.16 6.72 -7.18
CA ARG A 215 -3.40 7.92 -6.38
C ARG A 215 -2.13 8.45 -5.72
N GLY A 216 -1.31 7.56 -5.16
CA GLY A 216 -0.01 7.92 -4.60
C GLY A 216 0.91 8.56 -5.63
N MET A 217 1.04 7.96 -6.81
CA MET A 217 1.87 8.48 -7.89
C MET A 217 1.34 9.80 -8.45
N ALA A 218 0.03 9.93 -8.62
CA ALA A 218 -0.59 11.17 -9.06
C ALA A 218 -0.27 12.32 -8.09
N PHE A 219 -0.33 12.07 -6.78
CA PHE A 219 0.09 13.04 -5.76
C PHE A 219 1.59 13.36 -5.85
N LEU A 220 2.47 12.36 -5.97
CA LEU A 220 3.92 12.59 -6.07
C LEU A 220 4.30 13.37 -7.33
N HIS A 221 3.56 13.20 -8.43
CA HIS A 221 3.75 13.93 -9.69
C HIS A 221 3.36 15.41 -9.62
N THR A 222 2.61 15.83 -8.58
CA THR A 222 2.31 17.25 -8.33
C THR A 222 3.42 17.98 -7.58
N LEU A 223 4.44 17.27 -7.07
CA LEU A 223 5.55 17.89 -6.35
C LEU A 223 6.52 18.55 -7.34
N GLU A 224 7.00 19.74 -6.98
CA GLU A 224 7.97 20.50 -7.76
C GLU A 224 9.17 20.90 -6.88
N PRO A 225 10.39 20.41 -7.18
CA PRO A 225 10.70 19.39 -8.18
C PRO A 225 10.20 18.00 -7.76
N LEU A 226 10.06 17.10 -8.74
CA LEU A 226 9.80 15.67 -8.48
C LEU A 226 10.86 15.10 -7.54
N ILE A 227 10.47 14.10 -6.75
CA ILE A 227 11.40 13.38 -5.87
C ILE A 227 12.46 12.70 -6.75
N PRO A 228 13.74 13.08 -6.64
CA PRO A 228 14.77 12.52 -7.49
C PRO A 228 15.07 11.06 -7.08
N ARG A 229 15.41 10.21 -8.07
CA ARG A 229 15.80 8.80 -7.84
C ARG A 229 14.74 7.96 -7.13
N HIS A 230 13.48 8.39 -7.22
CA HIS A 230 12.33 7.53 -6.94
C HIS A 230 12.14 6.57 -8.12
N HIS A 231 11.94 5.28 -7.83
CA HIS A 231 11.66 4.25 -8.82
C HIS A 231 10.50 3.40 -8.32
N LEU A 232 9.40 3.40 -9.08
CA LEU A 232 8.23 2.60 -8.76
C LEU A 232 8.47 1.12 -9.14
N ASN A 233 8.18 0.21 -8.21
CA ASN A 233 8.18 -1.25 -8.40
C ASN A 233 7.48 -1.92 -7.20
N SER A 234 7.22 -3.22 -7.26
CA SER A 234 6.46 -3.92 -6.21
C SER A 234 7.21 -4.04 -4.88
N ARG A 235 8.55 -3.92 -4.88
CA ARG A 235 9.36 -3.88 -3.64
C ARG A 235 9.29 -2.51 -2.96
N GLY A 236 9.05 -1.44 -3.71
CA GLY A 236 8.92 -0.05 -3.22
C GLY A 236 7.49 0.34 -2.82
N VAL A 237 6.54 -0.58 -2.86
CA VAL A 237 5.16 -0.38 -2.38
C VAL A 237 4.95 -1.25 -1.14
N MET A 238 4.46 -0.67 -0.05
CA MET A 238 4.20 -1.37 1.21
C MET A 238 2.70 -1.51 1.46
N ILE A 239 2.32 -2.61 2.11
CA ILE A 239 0.92 -2.94 2.39
C ILE A 239 0.66 -2.81 3.90
N ASP A 240 -0.26 -1.90 4.23
CA ASP A 240 -0.64 -1.57 5.61
C ASP A 240 -1.68 -2.57 6.17
N GLU A 241 -1.94 -2.51 7.48
CA GLU A 241 -2.89 -3.37 8.22
C GLU A 241 -4.29 -3.47 7.59
N ASP A 242 -4.74 -2.41 6.91
CA ASP A 242 -6.06 -2.31 6.27
C ASP A 242 -6.02 -2.64 4.77
N MET A 243 -4.96 -3.30 4.30
CA MET A 243 -4.76 -3.64 2.89
C MET A 243 -4.69 -2.42 1.97
N THR A 244 -4.20 -1.28 2.50
CA THR A 244 -3.88 -0.09 1.71
C THR A 244 -2.47 -0.15 1.19
N ALA A 245 -2.31 0.02 -0.13
CA ALA A 245 -0.99 0.15 -0.74
C ALA A 245 -0.46 1.58 -0.56
N ARG A 246 0.82 1.66 -0.16
CA ARG A 246 1.51 2.93 0.08
C ARG A 246 2.90 2.92 -0.56
N ILE A 247 3.22 3.96 -1.30
CA ILE A 247 4.54 4.10 -1.94
C ILE A 247 5.57 4.47 -0.86
N SER A 248 6.62 3.66 -0.74
CA SER A 248 7.64 3.79 0.30
C SER A 248 8.64 4.89 -0.02
N MET A 249 8.59 5.98 0.76
CA MET A 249 9.60 7.03 0.64
C MET A 249 10.96 6.60 1.21
N ALA A 250 11.02 5.55 2.04
CA ALA A 250 12.26 4.99 2.57
C ALA A 250 13.05 4.16 1.52
N ASP A 251 12.45 3.85 0.37
CA ASP A 251 13.08 3.12 -0.73
C ASP A 251 13.65 4.01 -1.83
N VAL A 252 13.38 5.32 -1.77
CA VAL A 252 14.05 6.32 -2.60
C VAL A 252 15.56 6.29 -2.35
N LYS A 253 16.34 6.30 -3.43
CA LYS A 253 17.81 6.24 -3.36
C LYS A 253 18.39 7.64 -3.15
N PHE A 254 19.34 7.75 -2.23
CA PHE A 254 20.13 8.97 -2.05
C PHE A 254 21.17 9.14 -3.16
N SER A 255 21.63 10.37 -3.40
CA SER A 255 22.63 10.68 -4.44
C SER A 255 23.91 9.84 -4.38
N PHE A 256 24.33 9.42 -3.18
CA PHE A 256 25.53 8.62 -2.95
C PHE A 256 25.29 7.10 -2.93
N GLN A 257 24.03 6.65 -3.07
CA GLN A 257 23.67 5.24 -2.92
C GLN A 257 23.75 4.50 -4.26
N CYS A 258 24.67 3.52 -4.35
CA CYS A 258 24.82 2.62 -5.50
C CYS A 258 24.77 3.31 -6.89
N PRO A 259 25.55 4.39 -7.13
CA PRO A 259 25.50 5.13 -8.39
C PRO A 259 25.81 4.19 -9.57
N GLY A 260 25.00 4.29 -10.63
CA GLY A 260 25.16 3.48 -11.85
C GLY A 260 24.77 2.00 -11.72
N ARG A 261 24.14 1.58 -10.61
CA ARG A 261 23.65 0.20 -10.44
C ARG A 261 22.14 0.18 -10.30
N MET A 262 21.50 -0.69 -11.09
CA MET A 262 20.06 -0.88 -11.07
C MET A 262 19.73 -2.32 -10.69
N TYR A 263 18.86 -2.49 -9.68
CA TYR A 263 18.57 -3.79 -9.07
C TYR A 263 17.15 -4.30 -9.33
N ALA A 264 16.33 -3.50 -10.01
CA ALA A 264 14.98 -3.85 -10.43
C ALA A 264 14.68 -3.32 -11.84
N PRO A 265 15.50 -3.66 -12.86
CA PRO A 265 15.37 -3.11 -14.21
C PRO A 265 14.09 -3.55 -14.93
N ALA A 266 13.44 -4.64 -14.50
CA ALA A 266 12.19 -5.14 -15.08
C ALA A 266 11.04 -4.11 -15.04
N TRP A 267 11.02 -3.22 -14.04
CA TRP A 267 10.01 -2.17 -13.91
C TRP A 267 10.45 -0.85 -14.54
N VAL A 268 11.65 -0.74 -15.11
CA VAL A 268 12.20 0.54 -15.57
C VAL A 268 11.95 0.71 -17.06
N ALA A 269 11.52 1.92 -17.45
CA ALA A 269 11.23 2.26 -18.83
C ALA A 269 12.49 2.14 -19.72
N PRO A 270 12.35 1.73 -21.00
CA PRO A 270 13.48 1.56 -21.92
C PRO A 270 14.34 2.83 -22.07
N GLU A 271 13.73 4.01 -22.11
CA GLU A 271 14.43 5.29 -22.20
C GLU A 271 15.19 5.63 -20.92
N ALA A 272 14.67 5.24 -19.75
CA ALA A 272 15.30 5.47 -18.45
C ALA A 272 16.51 4.53 -18.21
N LEU A 273 16.62 3.44 -18.97
CA LEU A 273 17.81 2.58 -19.00
C LEU A 273 18.92 3.12 -19.93
N GLN A 274 18.58 4.01 -20.86
CA GLN A 274 19.48 4.46 -21.93
C GLN A 274 19.99 5.88 -21.75
N LYS A 275 19.12 6.76 -21.25
CA LYS A 275 19.35 8.20 -21.18
C LYS A 275 19.52 8.65 -19.74
N LYS A 276 20.09 9.83 -19.55
CA LYS A 276 20.22 10.41 -18.22
C LYS A 276 18.87 10.89 -17.68
N PRO A 277 18.67 10.96 -16.35
CA PRO A 277 17.40 11.42 -15.75
C PRO A 277 16.95 12.84 -16.15
N GLU A 278 17.86 13.66 -16.66
CA GLU A 278 17.60 15.01 -17.17
C GLU A 278 17.07 15.03 -18.61
N GLU A 279 17.29 13.94 -19.36
CA GLU A 279 16.94 13.80 -20.79
C GLU A 279 15.62 13.05 -21.02
N ILE A 280 14.97 12.60 -19.93
CA ILE A 280 13.74 11.80 -19.98
C ILE A 280 12.57 12.51 -19.32
N ASN A 281 11.37 12.25 -19.81
CA ASN A 281 10.16 12.59 -19.07
C ASN A 281 9.94 11.56 -17.96
N ARG A 282 10.35 11.90 -16.73
CA ARG A 282 10.24 11.00 -15.57
C ARG A 282 8.80 10.58 -15.27
N ARG A 283 7.81 11.45 -15.51
CA ARG A 283 6.39 11.12 -15.27
C ARG A 283 5.93 10.00 -16.21
N SER A 284 6.35 10.04 -17.48
CA SER A 284 6.07 8.97 -18.44
C SER A 284 6.82 7.67 -18.11
N ALA A 285 8.08 7.77 -17.66
CA ALA A 285 8.84 6.59 -17.23
C ALA A 285 8.20 5.90 -16.01
N ASP A 286 7.66 6.67 -15.04
CA ASP A 286 6.90 6.12 -13.92
C ASP A 286 5.61 5.39 -14.38
N MET A 287 4.98 5.87 -15.45
CA MET A 287 3.80 5.20 -16.02
C MET A 287 4.12 3.84 -16.64
N TRP A 288 5.32 3.69 -17.22
CA TRP A 288 5.82 2.37 -17.63
C TRP A 288 5.94 1.43 -16.43
N SER A 289 6.57 1.89 -15.35
CA SER A 289 6.69 1.11 -14.11
C SER A 289 5.33 0.69 -13.56
N PHE A 290 4.34 1.60 -13.63
CA PHE A 290 2.96 1.29 -13.25
C PHE A 290 2.31 0.24 -14.16
N ALA A 291 2.57 0.28 -15.47
CA ALA A 291 2.07 -0.75 -16.39
C ALA A 291 2.65 -2.14 -16.07
N VAL A 292 3.94 -2.22 -15.72
CA VAL A 292 4.56 -3.49 -15.27
C VAL A 292 3.94 -3.98 -13.96
N LEU A 293 3.62 -3.07 -13.03
CA LEU A 293 2.88 -3.42 -11.81
C LEU A 293 1.47 -3.96 -12.10
N LEU A 294 0.75 -3.38 -13.06
CA LEU A 294 -0.55 -3.90 -13.49
C LEU A 294 -0.42 -5.31 -14.06
N TRP A 295 0.58 -5.55 -14.90
CA TRP A 295 0.89 -6.88 -15.41
C TRP A 295 1.16 -7.86 -14.26
N GLU A 296 2.02 -7.49 -13.31
CA GLU A 296 2.38 -8.30 -12.14
C GLU A 296 1.17 -8.60 -11.23
N LEU A 297 0.24 -7.65 -11.08
CA LEU A 297 -1.01 -7.83 -10.33
C LEU A 297 -1.98 -8.81 -11.03
N VAL A 298 -1.95 -8.88 -12.36
CA VAL A 298 -2.80 -9.77 -13.16
C VAL A 298 -2.21 -11.18 -13.22
N THR A 299 -0.93 -11.31 -13.53
CA THR A 299 -0.27 -12.62 -13.73
C THR A 299 0.11 -13.28 -12.42
N ARG A 300 0.36 -12.50 -11.36
CA ARG A 300 0.97 -12.99 -10.11
C ARG A 300 2.34 -13.61 -10.33
N GLU A 301 3.02 -13.17 -11.37
CA GLU A 301 4.37 -13.60 -11.71
C GLU A 301 5.36 -12.45 -11.53
N VAL A 302 6.60 -12.78 -11.18
CA VAL A 302 7.68 -11.80 -11.18
C VAL A 302 8.06 -11.49 -12.64
N PRO A 303 8.10 -10.22 -13.07
CA PRO A 303 8.41 -9.89 -14.47
C PRO A 303 9.84 -10.33 -14.82
N PHE A 304 9.95 -11.14 -15.89
CA PHE A 304 11.21 -11.74 -16.35
C PHE A 304 11.95 -12.55 -15.27
N ALA A 305 11.21 -13.35 -14.47
CA ALA A 305 11.74 -14.12 -13.35
C ALA A 305 12.90 -15.06 -13.71
N ASP A 306 12.96 -15.50 -14.96
CA ASP A 306 13.95 -16.42 -15.53
C ASP A 306 15.27 -15.75 -15.93
N LEU A 307 15.33 -14.41 -15.94
CA LEU A 307 16.48 -13.64 -16.41
C LEU A 307 17.20 -12.91 -15.27
N SER A 308 18.51 -12.75 -15.38
CA SER A 308 19.28 -11.89 -14.49
C SER A 308 18.99 -10.41 -14.73
N ASN A 309 19.23 -9.55 -13.73
CA ASN A 309 19.04 -8.10 -13.87
C ASN A 309 19.79 -7.49 -15.07
N MET A 310 20.98 -8.01 -15.41
CA MET A 310 21.74 -7.52 -16.56
C MET A 310 21.06 -7.88 -17.89
N GLU A 311 20.61 -9.14 -18.02
CA GLU A 311 19.89 -9.62 -19.21
C GLU A 311 18.58 -8.87 -19.41
N ILE A 312 17.83 -8.65 -18.32
CA ILE A 312 16.60 -7.85 -18.34
C ILE A 312 16.91 -6.44 -18.84
N GLY A 313 17.91 -5.76 -18.26
CA GLY A 313 18.27 -4.40 -18.65
C GLY A 313 18.64 -4.30 -20.13
N MET A 314 19.37 -5.28 -20.67
CA MET A 314 19.72 -5.33 -22.09
C MET A 314 18.51 -5.61 -22.99
N LYS A 315 17.60 -6.50 -22.57
CA LYS A 315 16.40 -6.87 -23.32
C LYS A 315 15.37 -5.73 -23.37
N VAL A 316 15.09 -5.10 -22.24
CA VAL A 316 14.19 -3.93 -22.16
C VAL A 316 14.76 -2.76 -22.95
N ARG A 317 16.09 -2.54 -22.89
CA ARG A 317 16.76 -1.51 -23.70
C ARG A 317 16.60 -1.73 -25.22
N ALA A 318 16.55 -2.98 -25.66
CA ALA A 318 16.41 -3.32 -27.07
C ALA A 318 14.97 -3.17 -27.61
N GLY A 319 13.99 -2.83 -26.76
CA GLY A 319 12.59 -2.63 -27.16
C GLY A 319 11.81 -3.93 -27.37
N GLY A 320 12.24 -5.01 -26.71
CA GLY A 320 11.61 -6.33 -26.79
C GLY A 320 10.26 -6.43 -26.10
#